data_AF-A0A968P659-F1
#
_entry.id   AF-A0A968P659-F1
#
_cell.length_a   1.000
_cell.length_b   1.000
_cell.length_c   1.000
_cell.angle_alpha   90.00
_cell.angle_beta   90.00
_cell.angle_gamma   90.00
#
_symmetry.space_group_name_H-M   'P 1'
#
loop_
_entity.id
_entity.type
_entity.pdbx_description
1 polymer ?
#
loop_
_entity_poly.entity_id
_entity_poly.type
_entity_poly.pdbx_seq_one_letter_code
_entity_poly.pdbx_strand_id
1 'polypeptide(L)'
;MSEAPVPRPAFTLRFRNEATHRTLRLAAHALGVSMNELAETAIEHELALLGADLEQKLTRTAELLRSYRAMSTETDVEAFARAEVSVEDPLESRQATIEDACGIGALFARSLER
;
A
#
# COMPACT_ATOMS: atom_id res chain seq x y z
N MET A 1 6.16 37.30 -29.54
CA MET A 1 6.67 35.99 -30.02
C MET A 1 5.58 34.98 -29.73
N SER A 2 4.94 34.43 -30.76
CA SER A 2 3.88 33.42 -30.61
C SER A 2 4.56 32.07 -30.37
N GLU A 3 4.32 31.47 -29.21
CA GLU A 3 4.80 30.13 -28.87
C GLU A 3 4.15 29.13 -29.85
N ALA A 4 4.96 28.26 -30.46
CA ALA A 4 4.45 27.25 -31.38
C ALA A 4 3.62 26.22 -30.60
N PRO A 5 2.51 25.72 -31.15
CA PRO A 5 1.65 24.76 -30.44
C PRO A 5 2.44 23.46 -30.16
N VAL A 6 2.44 23.04 -28.90
CA VAL A 6 3.03 21.76 -28.48
C VAL A 6 2.27 20.62 -29.18
N PRO A 7 2.96 19.72 -29.91
CA PRO A 7 2.29 18.62 -30.59
C PRO A 7 1.64 17.68 -29.58
N ARG A 8 0.40 17.28 -29.84
CA ARG A 8 -0.31 16.32 -28.99
C ARG A 8 0.34 14.94 -29.12
N PRO A 9 0.69 14.27 -28.01
CA PRO A 9 1.22 12.92 -28.06
C PRO A 9 0.15 11.97 -28.62
N ALA A 10 0.57 11.03 -29.47
CA ALA A 10 -0.31 10.04 -30.07
C ALA A 10 0.26 8.65 -29.83
N PHE A 11 -0.61 7.71 -29.47
CA PHE A 11 -0.26 6.29 -29.41
C PHE A 11 -1.35 5.47 -30.11
N THR A 12 -0.96 4.35 -30.70
CA THR A 12 -1.90 3.42 -31.33
C THR A 12 -2.29 2.35 -30.32
N LEU A 13 -3.57 2.28 -29.97
CA LEU A 13 -4.11 1.24 -29.11
C LEU A 13 -4.54 0.02 -29.93
N ARG A 14 -3.95 -1.15 -29.65
CA ARG A 14 -4.41 -2.43 -30.16
C ARG A 14 -5.23 -3.15 -29.09
N PHE A 15 -6.53 -3.31 -29.33
CA PHE A 15 -7.41 -4.02 -28.41
C PHE A 15 -7.13 -5.52 -28.45
N ARG A 16 -6.84 -6.11 -27.28
CA ARG A 16 -6.75 -7.58 -27.14
C ARG A 16 -8.12 -8.25 -27.25
N ASN A 17 -9.17 -7.58 -26.79
CA ASN A 17 -10.54 -8.06 -26.81
C ASN A 17 -11.38 -7.22 -27.78
N GLU A 18 -11.89 -7.88 -28.83
CA GLU A 18 -12.73 -7.23 -29.85
C GLU A 18 -14.04 -6.70 -29.25
N ALA A 19 -14.59 -7.36 -28.22
CA ALA A 19 -15.81 -6.92 -27.56
C ALA A 19 -15.62 -5.54 -26.89
N THR A 20 -14.43 -5.27 -26.33
CA THR A 20 -14.10 -3.96 -25.75
C THR A 20 -14.11 -2.88 -26.81
N HIS A 21 -13.51 -3.13 -27.98
CA HIS A 21 -13.52 -2.18 -29.09
C HIS A 21 -14.96 -1.89 -29.58
N ARG A 22 -15.80 -2.93 -29.73
CA ARG A 22 -17.21 -2.76 -30.11
C ARG A 22 -17.97 -1.94 -29.07
N THR A 23 -17.76 -2.21 -27.79
CA THR A 23 -18.41 -1.48 -26.69
C THR A 23 -17.99 -0.03 -26.67
N LEU A 24 -16.69 0.26 -26.81
CA LEU A 24 -16.17 1.63 -26.89
C LEU A 24 -16.79 2.40 -28.06
N ARG A 25 -16.90 1.76 -29.23
CA ARG A 25 -17.51 2.37 -30.41
C ARG A 25 -18.99 2.71 -30.19
N LEU A 26 -19.75 1.78 -29.62
CA LEU A 26 -21.18 1.99 -29.32
C LEU A 26 -21.38 3.09 -28.28
N ALA A 27 -20.56 3.09 -27.22
CA ALA A 27 -20.61 4.11 -26.17
C ALA A 27 -20.24 5.50 -26.72
N ALA A 28 -19.16 5.60 -27.49
CA ALA A 28 -18.73 6.85 -28.12
C ALA A 28 -19.84 7.42 -29.03
N HIS A 29 -20.47 6.55 -29.84
CA HIS A 29 -21.60 6.94 -30.68
C HIS A 29 -22.80 7.42 -29.85
N ALA A 30 -23.18 6.69 -28.80
CA ALA A 30 -24.30 7.06 -27.94
C ALA A 30 -24.07 8.39 -27.20
N LEU A 31 -22.82 8.69 -26.84
CA LEU A 31 -22.41 9.91 -26.15
C LEU A 31 -22.09 11.08 -27.11
N GLY A 32 -22.05 10.83 -28.43
CA GLY A 32 -21.73 11.86 -29.41
C GLY A 32 -20.27 12.34 -29.39
N VAL A 33 -19.35 11.53 -28.87
CA VAL A 33 -17.91 11.85 -28.75
C VAL A 33 -17.07 10.93 -29.62
N SER A 34 -15.79 11.28 -29.82
CA SER A 34 -14.87 10.39 -30.54
C SER A 34 -14.46 9.19 -29.66
N MET A 35 -14.13 8.05 -30.28
CA MET A 35 -13.60 6.90 -29.53
C MET A 35 -12.28 7.23 -28.81
N ASN A 36 -11.46 8.11 -29.39
CA ASN A 36 -10.21 8.53 -28.78
C ASN A 36 -10.45 9.37 -27.53
N GLU A 37 -11.36 10.35 -27.61
CA GLU A 37 -11.76 11.17 -26.48
C GLU A 37 -12.33 10.33 -25.35
N LEU A 38 -13.26 9.41 -25.65
CA LEU A 38 -13.81 8.52 -24.63
C LEU A 38 -12.76 7.59 -24.02
N ALA A 39 -11.82 7.09 -24.83
CA ALA A 39 -10.72 6.26 -24.33
C ALA A 39 -9.75 7.08 -23.45
N GLU A 40 -9.42 8.30 -23.85
CA GLU A 40 -8.55 9.21 -23.11
C GLU A 40 -9.17 9.55 -21.75
N THR A 41 -10.45 9.95 -21.71
CA THR A 41 -11.16 10.21 -20.45
C THR A 41 -11.22 8.98 -19.55
N ALA A 42 -11.43 7.78 -20.12
CA ALA A 42 -11.43 6.55 -19.34
C ALA A 42 -10.03 6.24 -18.76
N ILE A 43 -8.97 6.48 -19.52
CA ILE A 43 -7.58 6.32 -19.05
C ILE A 43 -7.27 7.33 -17.95
N GLU A 44 -7.63 8.60 -18.12
CA GLU A 44 -7.43 9.65 -17.11
C GLU A 44 -8.10 9.30 -15.79
N HIS A 45 -9.36 8.83 -15.84
CA HIS A 45 -10.10 8.44 -14.65
C HIS A 45 -9.43 7.26 -13.93
N GLU A 46 -9.03 6.22 -14.66
CA GLU A 46 -8.39 5.05 -14.06
C GLU A 46 -7.02 5.42 -13.45
N LEU A 47 -6.24 6.26 -14.13
CA LEU A 47 -4.95 6.74 -13.61
C LEU A 47 -5.13 7.57 -12.34
N ALA A 48 -6.16 8.40 -12.25
CA ALA A 48 -6.47 9.16 -11.04
C ALA A 48 -6.83 8.24 -9.86
N LEU A 49 -7.65 7.22 -10.09
CA LEU A 49 -8.03 6.24 -9.07
C LEU A 49 -6.83 5.42 -8.59
N LEU A 50 -6.02 4.90 -9.51
CA LEU A 50 -4.81 4.14 -9.19
C LEU A 50 -3.78 5.01 -8.47
N GLY A 51 -3.63 6.27 -8.88
CA GLY A 51 -2.76 7.24 -8.23
C GLY A 51 -3.17 7.47 -6.77
N ALA A 52 -4.45 7.74 -6.53
CA ALA A 52 -4.98 7.96 -5.17
C ALA A 52 -4.81 6.73 -4.25
N ASP A 53 -5.06 5.52 -4.77
CA ASP A 53 -4.84 4.28 -4.00
C ASP A 53 -3.35 4.06 -3.67
N LEU A 54 -2.45 4.33 -4.61
CA LEU A 54 -1.01 4.24 -4.38
C LEU A 54 -0.54 5.28 -3.35
N GLU A 55 -0.99 6.53 -3.47
CA GLU A 55 -0.68 7.60 -2.51
C GLU A 55 -1.17 7.25 -1.10
N GLN A 56 -2.37 6.68 -0.97
CA GLN A 56 -2.89 6.23 0.32
C GLN A 56 -2.02 5.10 0.91
N LYS A 57 -1.67 4.10 0.10
CA LYS A 57 -0.82 2.98 0.54
C LYS A 57 0.57 3.46 0.97
N LEU A 58 1.17 4.38 0.22
CA LEU A 58 2.47 4.96 0.56
C LEU A 58 2.39 5.79 1.84
N THR A 59 1.37 6.63 1.98
CA THR A 59 1.13 7.43 3.20
C THR A 59 1.01 6.52 4.42
N ARG A 60 0.18 5.47 4.35
CA ARG A 60 0.01 4.50 5.43
C ARG A 60 1.31 3.76 5.77
N THR A 61 2.08 3.39 4.75
CA THR A 61 3.38 2.71 4.95
C THR A 61 4.37 3.66 5.62
N ALA A 62 4.42 4.93 5.21
CA ALA A 62 5.28 5.93 5.83
C ALA A 62 4.87 6.25 7.28
N GLU A 63 3.58 6.27 7.60
CA GLU A 63 3.08 6.37 8.98
C GLU A 63 3.51 5.19 9.84
N LEU A 64 3.38 3.97 9.32
CA LEU A 64 3.81 2.77 10.02
C LEU A 64 5.32 2.76 10.29
N LEU A 65 6.14 3.15 9.31
CA LEU A 65 7.59 3.27 9.52
C LEU A 65 7.94 4.35 10.54
N ARG A 66 7.17 5.46 10.58
CA ARG A 66 7.34 6.50 11.59
C ARG A 66 6.96 6.02 12.98
N SER A 67 5.89 5.23 13.14
CA SER A 67 5.51 4.70 14.45
C SER A 67 6.56 3.73 14.98
N TYR A 68 7.13 2.86 14.13
CA TYR A 68 8.25 2.00 14.52
C TYR A 68 9.50 2.78 14.94
N ARG A 69 9.77 3.93 14.33
CA ARG A 69 10.89 4.79 14.72
C ARG A 69 10.61 5.57 16.02
N ALA A 70 9.34 5.90 16.28
CA ALA A 70 8.92 6.65 17.46
C ALA A 70 8.82 5.77 18.71
N MET A 71 8.61 4.46 18.56
CA MET A 71 8.88 3.48 19.61
C MET A 71 10.40 3.31 19.68
N SER A 72 11.04 4.08 20.55
CA SER A 72 12.49 4.09 20.70
C SER A 72 13.00 2.70 21.08
N THR A 73 13.65 2.05 20.12
CA THR A 73 14.48 0.86 20.35
C THR A 73 15.50 1.08 21.47
N GLU A 74 15.94 2.31 21.69
CA GLU A 74 16.92 2.65 22.73
C GLU A 74 16.31 2.57 24.13
N THR A 75 15.05 3.00 24.31
CA THR A 75 14.36 2.92 25.61
C THR A 75 13.90 1.50 25.91
N ASP A 76 13.49 0.74 24.89
CA ASP A 76 13.16 -0.69 25.05
C ASP A 76 14.40 -1.55 25.31
N VAL A 77 15.53 -1.25 24.65
CA VAL A 77 16.82 -1.93 24.90
C VAL A 77 17.37 -1.58 26.28
N GLU A 78 17.28 -0.32 26.72
CA GLU A 78 17.67 0.07 28.07
C GLU A 78 16.76 -0.54 29.15
N ALA A 79 15.45 -0.60 28.90
CA ALA A 79 14.50 -1.25 29.81
C ALA A 79 14.74 -2.76 29.90
N PHE A 80 15.03 -3.41 28.77
CA PHE A 80 15.42 -4.82 28.70
C PHE A 80 16.74 -5.08 29.43
N ALA A 81 17.78 -4.30 29.13
CA ALA A 81 19.09 -4.41 29.79
C ALA A 81 19.00 -4.16 31.31
N ARG A 82 18.15 -3.22 31.74
CA ARG A 82 17.91 -2.96 33.17
C ARG A 82 17.16 -4.11 33.84
N ALA A 83 16.23 -4.76 33.14
CA ALA A 83 15.53 -5.94 33.64
C ALA A 83 16.47 -7.14 33.83
N GLU A 84 17.47 -7.34 32.96
CA GLU A 84 18.46 -8.41 33.14
C GLU A 84 19.41 -8.19 34.34
N VAL A 85 19.74 -6.93 34.65
CA VAL A 85 20.69 -6.59 35.73
C VAL A 85 20.03 -6.52 37.12
N SER A 86 18.71 -6.34 37.19
CA SER A 86 18.00 -6.07 38.45
C SER A 86 17.33 -7.27 39.13
N VAL A 87 17.37 -8.46 38.51
CA VAL A 87 16.84 -9.69 39.10
C VAL A 87 18.01 -10.50 39.67
N GLU A 88 18.13 -10.52 40.99
CA GLU A 88 19.26 -11.11 41.71
C GLU A 88 19.24 -12.65 41.72
N ASP A 89 18.12 -13.29 41.32
CA ASP A 89 18.02 -14.74 41.13
C ASP A 89 17.08 -15.13 39.95
N PRO A 90 17.61 -15.67 38.84
CA PRO A 90 16.82 -16.12 37.68
C PRO A 90 15.78 -17.19 38.00
N LEU A 91 15.95 -17.94 39.11
CA LEU A 91 15.05 -19.03 39.51
C LEU A 91 13.74 -18.55 40.16
N GLU A 92 13.69 -17.30 40.62
CA GLU A 92 12.50 -16.66 41.20
C GLU A 92 11.66 -15.91 40.14
N SER A 93 12.14 -15.85 38.89
CA SER A 93 11.45 -15.16 37.81
C SER A 93 10.17 -15.90 37.42
N ARG A 94 9.01 -15.23 37.52
CA ARG A 94 7.76 -15.70 36.92
C ARG A 94 7.57 -15.05 35.57
N GLN A 95 7.16 -15.85 34.58
CA GLN A 95 6.79 -15.35 33.27
C GLN A 95 5.68 -14.31 33.43
N ALA A 96 5.97 -13.05 33.09
CA ALA A 96 4.95 -12.01 33.06
C ALA A 96 3.89 -12.43 32.03
N THR A 97 2.65 -12.60 32.48
CA THR A 97 1.53 -12.85 31.58
C THR A 97 1.22 -11.53 30.87
N ILE A 98 1.90 -11.30 29.75
CA ILE A 98 1.59 -10.19 28.85
C ILE A 98 0.51 -10.70 27.91
N GLU A 99 -0.58 -9.95 27.80
CA GLU A 99 -1.60 -10.20 26.78
C GLU A 99 -0.92 -10.14 25.41
N ASP A 100 -1.04 -11.21 24.61
CA ASP A 100 -0.34 -11.38 23.33
C ASP A 100 -0.90 -10.44 22.26
N ALA A 101 -0.67 -9.13 22.46
CA ALA A 101 -1.19 -8.05 21.63
C ALA A 101 -0.71 -8.17 20.18
N CYS A 102 0.41 -8.87 19.96
CA CYS A 102 1.01 -9.07 18.65
C CYS A 102 0.74 -10.47 18.05
N GLY A 103 0.02 -11.36 18.75
CA GLY A 103 -0.33 -12.71 18.26
C GLY A 103 0.87 -13.66 18.05
N ILE A 104 2.01 -13.37 18.67
CA ILE A 104 3.27 -14.10 18.47
C ILE A 104 3.17 -15.50 19.08
N GLY A 105 2.51 -15.64 20.24
CA GLY A 105 2.30 -16.92 20.91
C GLY A 105 1.50 -17.90 20.04
N ALA A 106 0.48 -17.41 19.35
CA ALA A 106 -0.31 -18.21 18.41
C ALA A 106 0.51 -18.69 17.20
N LEU A 107 1.51 -17.91 16.78
CA LEU A 107 2.37 -18.21 15.64
C LEU A 107 3.34 -19.35 15.95
N PHE A 108 3.88 -19.40 17.17
CA PHE A 108 4.77 -20.47 17.63
C PHE A 108 4.05 -21.72 18.17
N ALA A 109 2.82 -21.58 18.70
CA ALA A 109 2.00 -22.72 19.11
C ALA A 109 1.72 -23.67 17.94
N ARG A 110 1.51 -23.14 16.73
CA ARG A 110 1.34 -23.93 15.50
C ARG A 110 2.60 -24.69 15.06
N SER A 111 3.77 -24.31 15.59
CA SER A 111 5.05 -24.95 15.23
C SER A 111 5.39 -26.16 16.10
N LEU A 112 4.69 -26.35 17.23
CA LEU A 112 4.90 -27.45 18.17
C LEU A 112 3.91 -28.62 18.00
N GLU A 113 2.88 -28.46 17.18
CA GLU A 113 1.90 -29.52 16.84
C GLU A 113 2.30 -30.35 15.59
N ARG A 114 3.59 -30.43 15.25
CA ARG A 114 4.07 -31.20 14.09
C ARG A 114 5.15 -32.19 14.46
#